data_AF-A0A3D0ZLB7-F1
#
_entry.id   AF-A0A3D0ZLB7-F1
#
_cell.length_a   1.000
_cell.length_b   1.000
_cell.length_c   1.000
_cell.angle_alpha   90.00
_cell.angle_beta   90.00
_cell.angle_gamma   90.00
#
_symmetry.space_group_name_H-M   'P 1'
#
loop_
_entity.id
_entity.type
_entity.pdbx_description
1 polymer ?
#
loop_
_entity_poly.entity_id
_entity_poly.type
_entity_poly.pdbx_seq_one_letter_code
_entity_poly.pdbx_strand_id
1 'polypeptide(L)'
;TGGHDPQPDYYSVCGGTTGHAEVVAVTFDEAVIPAEVILDMFFALHDPTTLNRQGYDVGTQYRSSMFYETTEEKILFEEAIDRNQALWSHPIVTEVSRLPRFHVAEDFHQDYYAKYPEQGYCQVIINPKLAKARKYYSAWLNA
;
A
#
# COMPACT_ATOMS: atom_id res chain seq x y z
N THR A 1 -6.18 -9.40 -0.20
CA THR A 1 -5.18 -10.33 -0.81
C THR A 1 -4.24 -10.88 0.26
N GLY A 2 -3.52 -11.99 0.04
CA GLY A 2 -2.55 -12.49 1.05
C GLY A 2 -3.14 -13.21 2.27
N GLY A 3 -4.39 -13.67 2.17
CA GLY A 3 -5.12 -14.37 3.23
C GLY A 3 -5.54 -15.76 2.79
N HIS A 4 -6.29 -16.46 3.64
CA HIS A 4 -6.68 -17.85 3.41
C HIS A 4 -8.18 -18.03 3.10
N ASP A 5 -8.99 -16.99 3.29
CA ASP A 5 -10.40 -17.02 2.91
C ASP A 5 -10.55 -16.96 1.36
N PRO A 6 -11.26 -17.90 0.72
CA PRO A 6 -11.42 -17.90 -0.74
C PRO A 6 -12.47 -16.89 -1.25
N GLN A 7 -13.31 -16.31 -0.38
CA GLN A 7 -14.39 -15.38 -0.75
C GLN A 7 -14.57 -14.29 0.33
N PRO A 8 -13.54 -13.46 0.58
CA PRO A 8 -13.64 -12.39 1.56
C PRO A 8 -14.62 -11.31 1.10
N ASP A 9 -15.31 -10.70 2.07
CA ASP A 9 -16.02 -9.43 1.94
C ASP A 9 -15.37 -8.40 2.89
N TYR A 10 -15.75 -7.13 2.76
CA TYR A 10 -15.20 -6.08 3.61
C TYR A 10 -15.36 -6.39 5.11
N TYR A 11 -16.52 -6.91 5.52
CA TYR A 11 -16.80 -7.19 6.93
C TYR A 11 -15.95 -8.32 7.49
N SER A 12 -15.71 -9.38 6.71
CA SER A 12 -14.86 -10.50 7.11
C SER A 12 -13.39 -10.09 7.18
N VAL A 13 -12.93 -9.22 6.27
CA VAL A 13 -11.58 -8.63 6.33
C VAL A 13 -11.43 -7.70 7.54
N CYS A 14 -12.39 -6.81 7.79
CA CYS A 14 -12.40 -5.96 8.99
C CYS A 14 -12.41 -6.76 10.29
N GLY A 15 -13.05 -7.94 10.30
CA GLY A 15 -13.03 -8.88 11.42
C GLY A 15 -11.65 -9.45 11.73
N GLY A 16 -10.67 -9.30 10.83
CA GLY A 16 -9.28 -9.72 11.02
C GLY A 16 -9.04 -11.23 10.97
N THR A 17 -10.07 -12.03 10.66
CA THR A 17 -10.01 -13.49 10.68
C THR A 17 -9.56 -14.10 9.35
N THR A 18 -9.67 -13.39 8.24
CA THR A 18 -9.38 -13.91 6.90
C THR A 18 -7.88 -13.95 6.55
N GLY A 19 -7.06 -13.22 7.32
CA GLY A 19 -5.63 -13.02 7.06
C GLY A 19 -5.32 -12.13 5.85
N HIS A 20 -6.32 -11.61 5.13
CA HIS A 20 -6.08 -10.71 4.01
C HIS A 20 -5.51 -9.37 4.46
N ALA A 21 -4.60 -8.82 3.66
CA ALA A 21 -4.23 -7.42 3.65
C ALA A 21 -5.15 -6.63 2.71
N GLU A 22 -5.48 -5.40 3.12
CA GLU A 22 -5.92 -4.35 2.22
C GLU A 22 -4.74 -3.94 1.33
N VAL A 23 -4.95 -3.95 0.02
CA VAL A 23 -3.89 -3.73 -0.97
C VAL A 23 -4.44 -2.95 -2.14
N VAL A 24 -3.55 -2.27 -2.85
CA VAL A 24 -3.85 -1.61 -4.13
C VAL A 24 -3.07 -2.34 -5.22
N ALA A 25 -3.76 -2.76 -6.28
CA ALA A 25 -3.10 -3.22 -7.50
C ALA A 25 -2.77 -2.00 -8.35
N VAL A 26 -1.48 -1.77 -8.60
CA VAL A 26 -0.99 -0.61 -9.35
C VAL A 26 -0.46 -1.07 -10.70
N THR A 27 -1.00 -0.51 -11.77
CA THR A 27 -0.49 -0.69 -13.14
C THR A 27 0.04 0.64 -13.63
N PHE A 28 1.23 0.66 -14.20
CA PHE A 28 1.90 1.86 -14.68
C PHE A 28 2.77 1.56 -15.90
N ASP A 29 3.19 2.60 -16.62
CA ASP A 29 4.10 2.52 -17.74
C ASP A 29 5.49 2.97 -17.29
N GLU A 30 6.47 2.05 -17.29
CA GLU A 30 7.85 2.33 -16.90
C GLU A 30 8.55 3.35 -17.79
N ALA A 31 8.08 3.55 -19.03
CA ALA A 31 8.58 4.63 -19.89
C ALA A 31 8.11 6.02 -19.44
N VAL A 32 7.03 6.08 -18.65
CA VAL A 32 6.46 7.32 -18.10
C VAL A 32 6.90 7.54 -16.66
N ILE A 33 6.95 6.50 -15.82
CA ILE A 33 7.38 6.59 -14.42
C ILE A 33 8.20 5.35 -14.05
N PRO A 34 9.47 5.50 -13.62
CA PRO A 34 10.28 4.36 -13.21
C PRO A 34 9.67 3.62 -12.02
N ALA A 35 9.82 2.29 -12.00
CA ALA A 35 9.30 1.45 -10.91
C ALA A 35 9.87 1.85 -9.53
N GLU A 36 11.12 2.30 -9.49
CA GLU A 36 11.78 2.76 -8.26
C GLU A 36 11.06 3.95 -7.65
N VAL A 37 10.48 4.84 -8.46
CA VAL A 37 9.69 5.98 -7.96
C VAL A 37 8.41 5.48 -7.29
N ILE A 38 7.72 4.51 -7.88
CA ILE A 38 6.52 3.90 -7.28
C ILE A 38 6.86 3.25 -5.93
N LEU A 39 7.98 2.50 -5.87
CA LEU A 39 8.43 1.82 -4.67
C LEU A 39 8.89 2.81 -3.57
N ASP A 40 9.61 3.87 -3.94
CA ASP A 40 10.01 4.92 -2.99
C ASP A 40 8.79 5.72 -2.51
N MET A 41 7.78 5.94 -3.37
CA MET A 41 6.49 6.50 -2.97
C MET A 41 5.79 5.62 -1.94
N PHE A 42 5.77 4.30 -2.14
CA PHE A 42 5.24 3.34 -1.17
C PHE A 42 5.88 3.55 0.21
N PHE A 43 7.21 3.51 0.33
CA PHE A 43 7.90 3.73 1.61
C PHE A 43 7.76 5.15 2.17
N ALA A 44 7.37 6.15 1.36
CA ALA A 44 7.16 7.50 1.83
C ALA A 44 5.74 7.79 2.34
N LEU A 45 4.73 6.99 1.97
CA LEU A 45 3.31 7.33 2.20
C LEU A 45 2.66 6.60 3.40
N HIS A 46 3.33 5.63 4.00
CA HIS A 46 2.90 4.95 5.21
C HIS A 46 4.09 4.68 6.15
N ASP A 47 3.85 4.08 7.32
CA ASP A 47 4.91 3.63 8.24
C ASP A 47 5.22 2.15 7.98
N PRO A 48 6.33 1.82 7.31
CA PRO A 48 6.70 0.45 6.97
C PRO A 48 7.36 -0.29 8.15
N THR A 49 7.49 0.35 9.32
CA THR A 49 8.15 -0.21 10.51
C THR A 49 7.17 -0.73 11.55
N THR A 50 5.87 -0.43 11.40
CA THR A 50 4.82 -0.89 12.32
C THR A 50 4.18 -2.19 11.84
N LEU A 51 4.40 -3.26 12.59
CA LEU A 51 3.77 -4.55 12.31
C LEU A 51 2.24 -4.48 12.52
N ASN A 52 1.47 -4.90 11.51
CA ASN A 52 0.00 -5.00 11.55
C ASN A 52 -0.72 -3.70 11.98
N ARG A 53 -0.21 -2.54 11.55
CA ARG A 53 -0.77 -1.24 11.90
C ARG A 53 -0.33 -0.16 10.91
N GLN A 54 -1.23 0.79 10.62
CA GLN A 54 -0.90 2.08 10.01
C GLN A 54 -1.57 3.22 10.77
N GLY A 55 -0.80 3.99 11.54
CA GLY A 55 -1.34 5.05 12.39
C GLY A 55 -2.38 4.49 13.38
N TYR A 56 -3.63 4.91 13.24
CA TYR A 56 -4.74 4.47 14.09
C TYR A 56 -5.42 3.17 13.61
N ASP A 57 -5.11 2.70 12.40
CA ASP A 57 -5.68 1.50 11.82
C ASP A 57 -4.87 0.29 12.28
N VAL A 58 -5.45 -0.55 13.14
CA VAL A 58 -4.77 -1.68 13.80
C VAL A 58 -5.39 -3.00 13.37
N GLY A 59 -4.55 -3.92 12.88
CA GLY A 59 -4.99 -5.23 12.41
C GLY A 59 -4.07 -5.78 11.32
N THR A 60 -4.11 -7.10 11.14
CA THR A 60 -3.31 -7.79 10.12
C THR A 60 -3.68 -7.36 8.70
N GLN A 61 -4.88 -6.83 8.50
CA GLN A 61 -5.33 -6.26 7.24
C GLN A 61 -4.63 -4.96 6.87
N TYR A 62 -4.03 -4.24 7.83
CA TYR A 62 -3.30 -3.00 7.62
C TYR A 62 -1.78 -3.20 7.67
N ARG A 63 -1.30 -4.44 7.55
CA ARG A 63 0.14 -4.71 7.49
C ARG A 63 0.74 -4.14 6.20
N SER A 64 1.99 -3.71 6.26
CA SER A 64 2.76 -3.35 5.07
C SER A 64 3.14 -4.62 4.31
N SER A 65 2.74 -4.74 3.04
CA SER A 65 3.03 -5.91 2.19
C SER A 65 3.24 -5.51 0.73
N MET A 66 4.14 -6.20 0.06
CA MET A 66 4.36 -6.17 -1.38
C MET A 66 4.23 -7.58 -1.94
N PHE A 67 3.41 -7.74 -2.97
CA PHE A 67 3.10 -9.04 -3.57
C PHE A 67 3.67 -9.12 -4.99
N TYR A 68 4.63 -10.01 -5.24
CA TYR A 68 5.31 -10.13 -6.53
C TYR A 68 4.72 -11.28 -7.38
N GLU A 69 4.67 -11.12 -8.69
CA GLU A 69 4.34 -12.18 -9.65
C GLU A 69 5.59 -12.88 -10.17
N THR A 70 6.66 -12.12 -10.37
CA THR A 70 7.93 -12.56 -10.97
C THR A 70 9.11 -12.51 -10.00
N THR A 71 10.21 -13.17 -10.33
CA THR A 71 11.42 -13.14 -9.48
C THR A 71 12.13 -11.79 -9.57
N GLU A 72 12.03 -11.14 -10.73
CA GLU A 72 12.54 -9.81 -11.00
C GLU A 72 11.86 -8.77 -10.10
N GLU A 73 10.52 -8.80 -9.99
CA GLU A 73 9.78 -7.96 -9.04
C GLU A 73 10.16 -8.22 -7.59
N LYS A 74 10.36 -9.50 -7.22
CA LYS A 74 10.81 -9.85 -5.88
C LYS A 74 12.14 -9.15 -5.55
N ILE A 75 13.11 -9.21 -6.46
CA ILE A 75 14.42 -8.57 -6.29
C ILE A 75 14.24 -7.05 -6.17
N LEU A 76 13.45 -6.44 -7.05
CA LEU A 76 13.16 -5.00 -6.99
C LEU A 76 12.55 -4.57 -5.66
N PHE A 77 11.64 -5.38 -5.10
CA PHE A 77 11.01 -5.11 -3.81
C PHE A 77 11.99 -5.22 -2.64
N GLU A 78 12.85 -6.25 -2.65
CA GLU A 78 13.91 -6.43 -1.64
C GLU A 78 14.93 -5.28 -1.71
N GLU A 79 15.38 -4.90 -2.91
CA GLU A 79 16.28 -3.76 -3.12
C GLU A 79 15.65 -2.42 -2.69
N ALA A 80 14.35 -2.24 -2.91
CA ALA A 80 13.64 -1.05 -2.45
C ALA A 80 13.53 -0.97 -0.93
N ILE A 81 13.35 -2.10 -0.23
CA ILE A 81 13.42 -2.16 1.24
C ILE A 81 14.81 -1.71 1.70
N ASP A 82 15.86 -2.30 1.15
CA ASP A 82 17.24 -2.01 1.55
C ASP A 82 17.60 -0.53 1.31
N ARG A 83 17.23 0.02 0.15
CA ARG A 83 17.47 1.43 -0.20
C ARG A 83 16.73 2.40 0.72
N ASN A 84 15.52 2.06 1.14
CA ASN A 84 14.69 2.93 1.98
C ASN A 84 14.93 2.76 3.48
N GLN A 85 15.61 1.70 3.92
CA GLN A 85 15.83 1.41 5.35
C GLN A 85 16.51 2.56 6.09
N ALA A 86 17.47 3.25 5.47
CA ALA A 86 18.19 4.37 6.09
C ALA A 86 17.29 5.59 6.40
N LEU A 87 16.10 5.67 5.80
CA LEU A 87 15.11 6.73 6.06
C LEU A 87 14.28 6.47 7.32
N TRP A 88 14.39 5.26 7.90
CA TRP A 88 13.58 4.81 9.03
C TRP A 88 14.48 4.45 10.22
N SER A 89 14.10 4.91 11.41
CA SER A 89 14.84 4.63 12.66
C SER A 89 14.66 3.19 13.16
N HIS A 90 13.59 2.53 12.73
CA HIS A 90 13.28 1.14 13.06
C HIS A 90 13.39 0.27 11.80
N PRO A 91 13.63 -1.04 11.96
CA PRO A 91 13.65 -1.97 10.84
C PRO A 91 12.33 -1.93 10.05
N ILE A 92 12.43 -1.91 8.73
CA ILE A 92 11.28 -2.10 7.84
C ILE A 92 10.78 -3.53 8.02
N VAL A 93 9.49 -3.68 8.32
CA VAL A 93 8.81 -4.97 8.52
C VAL A 93 7.88 -5.33 7.37
N THR A 94 8.06 -4.69 6.22
CA THR A 94 7.23 -4.92 5.03
C THR A 94 7.40 -6.36 4.54
N GLU A 95 6.30 -7.08 4.40
CA GLU A 95 6.29 -8.44 3.88
C GLU A 95 6.51 -8.45 2.37
N VAL A 96 7.42 -9.30 1.87
CA VAL A 96 7.57 -9.59 0.44
C VAL A 96 7.17 -11.04 0.20
N SER A 97 6.04 -11.26 -0.45
CA SER A 97 5.52 -12.61 -0.71
C SER A 97 4.95 -12.75 -2.12
N ARG A 98 4.86 -13.99 -2.62
CA ARG A 98 4.34 -14.23 -3.97
C ARG A 98 2.86 -13.86 -4.02
N LEU A 99 2.43 -13.18 -5.08
CA LEU A 99 1.06 -12.77 -5.29
C LEU A 99 0.14 -14.00 -5.30
N PRO A 100 -0.76 -14.13 -4.31
CA PRO A 100 -1.79 -15.15 -4.34
C PRO A 100 -2.99 -14.62 -5.15
N ARG A 101 -4.16 -15.24 -5.01
CA ARG A 101 -5.38 -14.70 -5.59
C ARG A 101 -5.63 -13.27 -5.10
N PHE A 102 -5.74 -12.34 -6.04
CA PHE A 102 -6.20 -10.99 -5.77
C PHE A 102 -7.73 -10.97 -5.71
N HIS A 103 -8.28 -10.35 -4.67
CA HIS A 103 -9.72 -10.18 -4.49
C HIS A 103 -10.04 -8.70 -4.62
N VAL A 104 -10.79 -8.35 -5.67
CA VAL A 104 -11.25 -6.97 -5.90
C VAL A 104 -12.25 -6.63 -4.79
N ALA A 105 -12.00 -5.54 -4.07
CA ALA A 105 -12.93 -5.01 -3.08
C ALA A 105 -14.18 -4.42 -3.76
N GLU A 106 -15.27 -4.31 -3.01
CA GLU A 106 -16.56 -3.83 -3.47
C GLU A 106 -16.49 -2.44 -4.12
N ASP A 107 -17.39 -2.16 -5.08
CA ASP A 107 -17.37 -0.94 -5.90
C ASP A 107 -17.39 0.37 -5.11
N PHE A 108 -17.96 0.36 -3.90
CA PHE A 108 -18.00 1.54 -3.04
C PHE A 108 -16.62 1.90 -2.46
N HIS A 109 -15.67 0.94 -2.39
CA HIS A 109 -14.28 1.19 -2.01
C HIS A 109 -13.43 1.74 -3.16
N GLN A 110 -13.81 1.47 -4.40
CA GLN A 110 -13.11 1.98 -5.57
C GLN A 110 -13.29 3.49 -5.65
N ASP A 111 -12.22 4.23 -5.93
CA ASP A 111 -12.20 5.71 -6.00
C ASP A 111 -12.76 6.41 -4.75
N TYR A 112 -12.66 5.77 -3.58
CA TYR A 112 -13.30 6.25 -2.35
C TYR A 112 -12.97 7.72 -2.03
N TYR A 113 -11.69 8.10 -2.10
CA TYR A 113 -11.27 9.48 -1.84
C TYR A 113 -11.87 10.48 -2.84
N ALA A 114 -11.97 10.12 -4.12
CA ALA A 114 -12.55 11.00 -5.14
C ALA A 114 -14.06 11.17 -4.96
N LYS A 115 -14.75 10.12 -4.49
CA LYS A 115 -16.19 10.12 -4.22
C LYS A 115 -16.55 10.86 -2.93
N TYR A 116 -15.70 10.76 -1.90
CA TYR A 116 -15.98 11.24 -0.54
C TYR A 116 -14.80 12.00 0.09
N PRO A 117 -14.26 13.05 -0.57
CA PRO A 117 -13.07 13.75 -0.08
C PRO A 117 -13.30 14.45 1.25
N GLU A 118 -14.54 14.85 1.56
CA GLU A 118 -14.94 15.56 2.78
C GLU A 118 -15.01 14.69 4.04
N GLN A 119 -14.91 13.36 3.90
CA GLN A 119 -14.93 12.46 5.05
C GLN A 119 -13.78 12.76 6.02
N GLY A 120 -14.06 12.68 7.32
CA GLY A 120 -13.08 13.03 8.35
C GLY A 120 -11.77 12.24 8.23
N TYR A 121 -11.86 10.95 7.88
CA TYR A 121 -10.69 10.11 7.63
C TYR A 121 -9.87 10.62 6.43
N CYS A 122 -10.53 10.98 5.32
CA CYS A 122 -9.87 11.57 4.15
C CYS A 122 -9.15 12.87 4.51
N GLN A 123 -9.79 13.72 5.30
CA GLN A 123 -9.24 15.01 5.72
C GLN A 123 -8.03 14.87 6.65
N VAL A 124 -8.07 13.94 7.60
CA VAL A 124 -7.05 13.81 8.64
C VAL A 124 -5.92 12.87 8.23
N ILE A 125 -6.21 11.81 7.47
CA ILE A 125 -5.25 10.76 7.13
C ILE A 125 -4.76 10.85 5.68
N ILE A 126 -5.66 11.08 4.71
CA ILE A 126 -5.32 11.02 3.28
C ILE A 126 -4.75 12.35 2.77
N ASN A 127 -5.35 13.49 3.12
CA ASN A 127 -4.88 14.80 2.65
C ASN A 127 -3.41 15.08 2.99
N PRO A 128 -2.90 14.79 4.21
CA PRO A 128 -1.47 14.94 4.49
C PRO A 128 -0.58 14.08 3.59
N LYS A 129 -1.00 12.84 3.28
CA LYS A 129 -0.29 11.94 2.36
C LYS A 129 -0.26 12.51 0.95
N LEU A 130 -1.40 13.02 0.45
CA LEU A 130 -1.47 13.68 -0.86
C LEU A 130 -0.64 14.96 -0.92
N ALA A 131 -0.60 15.75 0.15
CA ALA A 131 0.25 16.93 0.23
C ALA A 131 1.74 16.55 0.17
N LYS A 132 2.14 15.48 0.87
CA LYS A 132 3.50 14.92 0.78
C LYS A 132 3.81 14.44 -0.64
N ALA A 133 2.88 13.70 -1.26
CA ALA A 133 3.02 13.25 -2.64
C ALA A 133 3.22 14.42 -3.61
N ARG A 134 2.35 15.43 -3.56
CA ARG A 134 2.46 16.66 -4.38
C ARG A 134 3.77 17.42 -4.14
N LYS A 135 4.29 17.43 -2.92
CA LYS A 135 5.53 18.13 -2.59
C LYS A 135 6.77 17.43 -3.16
N TYR A 136 6.84 16.11 -3.08
CA TYR A 136 8.06 15.36 -3.39
C TYR A 136 8.03 14.62 -4.73
N TYR A 137 6.84 14.41 -5.31
CA TYR A 137 6.64 13.62 -6.53
C TYR A 137 5.87 14.37 -7.61
N SER A 138 5.82 15.71 -7.55
CA SER A 138 5.08 16.55 -8.52
C SER A 138 5.46 16.31 -9.97
N ALA A 139 6.71 15.94 -10.26
CA ALA A 139 7.16 15.64 -11.61
C ALA A 139 6.39 14.48 -12.27
N TRP A 140 5.78 13.61 -11.47
CA TRP A 140 5.04 12.43 -11.92
C TRP A 140 3.53 12.53 -11.70
N LEU A 141 3.04 13.68 -11.20
CA LEU A 141 1.63 13.91 -10.98
C LEU A 141 1.10 14.84 -12.07
N ASN A 142 0.02 14.42 -12.73
CA ASN A 142 -0.71 15.29 -13.63
C ASN A 142 -1.32 16.46 -12.84
N ALA A 143 -1.22 17.66 -13.42
CA ALA A 143 -1.72 18.90 -12.83
C ALA A 143 -3.25 18.95 -12.74
#